data_AF-A0A815X008-F1
#
_entry.id   AF-A0A815X008-F1
#
_cell.length_a   1.000
_cell.length_b   1.000
_cell.length_c   1.000
_cell.angle_alpha   90.00
_cell.angle_beta   90.00
_cell.angle_gamma   90.00
#
_symmetry.space_group_name_H-M   'P 1'
#
loop_
_entity.id
_entity.type
_entity.pdbx_description
1 polymer ?
#
loop_
_entity_poly.entity_id
_entity_poly.type
_entity_poly.pdbx_seq_one_letter_code
_entity_poly.pdbx_strand_id
1 'polypeptide(L)'
;VRIMAEHIHELQDINDNDHLVSFFSQDTTLGGIRTVCELVTDNILDDIDANDILRMINIVGVGCSGPIGEFPDPMTWRVNEIYVGCYVSLSDVLTAFIQSQGRSLQAPAINKDITNVIPIIEDERIAKFLQKYAPSLLEYTCSIGMRRLLADVPMTAGYTICAGVWKLIEDLNINKSEIHLKTFNEVVKTYEIVVGNYFQHIMPYIKQQQNNQLSYYIANNGTTNMISPFIKLYRENDTTKLEQIPKI
;
A
#
# COMPACT_ATOMS: atom_id res chain seq x y z
N VAL A 1 -0.59 -16.47 -9.97
CA VAL A 1 -1.81 -17.24 -9.67
C VAL A 1 -1.55 -18.73 -9.47
N ARG A 2 -1.10 -19.52 -10.46
CA ARG A 2 -0.77 -20.95 -10.27
C ARG A 2 0.15 -21.22 -9.07
N ILE A 3 1.24 -20.46 -8.95
CA ILE A 3 2.17 -20.54 -7.81
C ILE A 3 1.49 -20.22 -6.46
N MET A 4 0.58 -19.22 -6.44
CA MET A 4 -0.18 -18.90 -5.24
C MET A 4 -1.10 -20.07 -4.84
N ALA A 5 -1.80 -20.66 -5.81
CA ALA A 5 -2.72 -21.77 -5.55
C ALA A 5 -1.98 -22.99 -4.95
N GLU A 6 -0.77 -23.30 -5.42
CA GLU A 6 0.08 -24.35 -4.83
C GLU A 6 0.43 -24.10 -3.35
N HIS A 7 0.54 -22.84 -2.94
CA HIS A 7 0.97 -22.43 -1.61
C HIS A 7 -0.16 -21.90 -0.73
N ILE A 8 -1.42 -21.89 -1.19
CA ILE A 8 -2.56 -21.29 -0.47
C ILE A 8 -2.77 -21.88 0.93
N HIS A 9 -2.28 -23.10 1.15
CA HIS A 9 -2.29 -23.78 2.44
C HIS A 9 -1.52 -23.01 3.54
N GLU A 10 -0.56 -22.15 3.19
CA GLU A 10 0.14 -21.26 4.13
C GLU A 10 -0.78 -20.21 4.78
N LEU A 11 -1.98 -19.99 4.22
CA LEU A 11 -2.96 -19.00 4.70
C LEU A 11 -4.23 -19.64 5.29
N GLN A 12 -4.29 -20.97 5.44
CA GLN A 12 -5.51 -21.70 5.83
C GLN A 12 -5.97 -21.42 7.27
N ASP A 13 -5.04 -21.11 8.17
CA ASP A 13 -5.31 -20.87 9.58
C ASP A 13 -5.57 -19.38 9.89
N ILE A 14 -5.57 -18.52 8.88
CA ILE A 14 -5.91 -17.10 9.02
C ILE A 14 -7.44 -16.97 9.08
N ASN A 15 -7.92 -16.45 10.21
CA ASN A 15 -9.31 -16.03 10.39
C ASN A 15 -9.46 -14.56 9.95
N ASP A 16 -10.17 -14.34 8.85
CA ASP A 16 -10.40 -13.01 8.27
C ASP A 16 -11.76 -12.38 8.61
N ASN A 17 -12.49 -12.91 9.60
CA ASN A 17 -13.81 -12.37 10.00
C ASN A 17 -13.76 -10.92 10.50
N ASP A 18 -12.65 -10.51 11.10
CA ASP A 18 -12.44 -9.15 11.60
C ASP A 18 -11.59 -8.30 10.64
N HIS A 19 -11.28 -8.83 9.46
CA HIS A 19 -10.50 -8.10 8.46
C HIS A 19 -11.31 -6.97 7.81
N LEU A 20 -10.60 -6.02 7.19
CA LEU A 20 -11.18 -4.94 6.42
C LEU A 20 -11.89 -5.53 5.20
N VAL A 21 -13.13 -5.09 5.06
CA VAL A 21 -14.01 -5.49 3.96
C VAL A 21 -14.16 -4.29 3.03
N SER A 22 -14.06 -4.53 1.73
CA SER A 22 -14.39 -3.50 0.75
C SER A 22 -15.90 -3.17 0.83
N PHE A 23 -16.24 -1.89 0.97
CA PHE A 23 -17.65 -1.48 1.00
C PHE A 23 -18.38 -1.77 -0.32
N PHE A 24 -17.66 -2.03 -1.42
CA PHE A 24 -18.24 -2.30 -2.72
C PHE A 24 -18.51 -3.81 -2.94
N SER A 25 -17.47 -4.64 -2.90
CA SER A 25 -17.59 -6.10 -3.12
C SER A 25 -18.04 -6.88 -1.89
N GLN A 26 -17.96 -6.30 -0.69
CA GLN A 26 -18.20 -6.98 0.59
C GLN A 26 -17.25 -8.17 0.83
N ASP A 27 -16.04 -8.11 0.27
CA ASP A 27 -15.01 -9.15 0.42
C ASP A 27 -13.72 -8.60 1.06
N THR A 28 -12.91 -9.50 1.63
CA THR A 28 -11.61 -9.20 2.26
C THR A 28 -10.46 -9.40 1.27
N THR A 29 -9.24 -8.97 1.66
CA THR A 29 -8.01 -9.29 0.92
C THR A 29 -7.77 -10.80 0.83
N LEU A 30 -8.04 -11.55 1.90
CA LEU A 30 -7.84 -12.99 1.91
C LEU A 30 -8.91 -13.71 1.07
N GLY A 31 -10.15 -13.25 1.12
CA GLY A 31 -11.24 -13.73 0.26
C GLY A 31 -10.92 -13.57 -1.23
N GLY A 32 -10.40 -12.40 -1.64
CA GLY A 32 -9.93 -12.18 -3.00
C GLY A 32 -8.79 -13.13 -3.42
N ILE A 33 -7.81 -13.36 -2.53
CA ILE A 33 -6.72 -14.31 -2.79
C ILE A 33 -7.24 -15.74 -2.97
N ARG A 34 -8.15 -16.19 -2.08
CA ARG A 34 -8.78 -17.51 -2.15
C ARG A 34 -9.54 -17.67 -3.47
N THR A 35 -10.38 -16.70 -3.81
CA THR A 35 -11.17 -16.66 -5.05
C THR A 35 -10.27 -16.78 -6.29
N VAL A 36 -9.17 -16.03 -6.37
CA VAL A 36 -8.25 -16.11 -7.51
C VAL A 36 -7.52 -17.45 -7.57
N CYS A 37 -7.23 -18.08 -6.43
CA CYS A 37 -6.60 -19.41 -6.39
C CYS A 37 -7.58 -20.52 -6.79
N GLU A 38 -8.87 -20.39 -6.47
CA GLU A 38 -9.92 -21.33 -6.86
C GLU A 38 -10.06 -21.45 -8.38
N LEU A 39 -9.81 -20.37 -9.14
CA LEU A 39 -9.77 -20.41 -10.61
C LEU A 39 -8.80 -21.46 -11.17
N VAL A 40 -7.73 -21.77 -10.44
CA VAL A 40 -6.76 -22.80 -10.81
C VAL A 40 -7.32 -24.18 -10.54
N THR A 41 -7.92 -24.37 -9.36
CA THR A 41 -8.53 -25.63 -8.94
C THR A 41 -9.67 -26.04 -9.88
N ASP A 42 -10.43 -25.06 -10.35
CA ASP A 42 -11.57 -25.26 -11.24
C ASP A 42 -11.18 -25.38 -12.73
N ASN A 43 -9.88 -25.28 -13.05
CA ASN A 43 -9.34 -25.29 -14.42
C ASN A 43 -9.93 -24.21 -15.35
N ILE A 44 -10.34 -23.06 -14.80
CA ILE A 44 -10.91 -21.94 -15.56
C ILE A 44 -9.91 -20.79 -15.76
N LEU A 45 -8.74 -20.85 -15.11
CA LEU A 45 -7.72 -19.79 -15.22
C LEU A 45 -7.34 -19.46 -16.67
N ASP A 46 -7.23 -20.47 -17.53
CA ASP A 46 -6.80 -20.28 -18.93
C ASP A 46 -7.87 -19.61 -19.80
N ASP A 47 -9.12 -19.54 -19.33
CA ASP A 47 -10.23 -18.87 -19.99
C ASP A 47 -10.42 -17.42 -19.51
N ILE A 48 -9.64 -16.97 -18.53
CA ILE A 48 -9.77 -15.66 -17.88
C ILE A 48 -8.59 -14.76 -18.27
N ASP A 49 -8.89 -13.51 -18.60
CA ASP A 49 -7.86 -12.54 -18.95
C ASP A 49 -7.14 -11.95 -17.72
N ALA A 50 -5.97 -11.36 -17.93
CA ALA A 50 -5.19 -10.77 -16.85
C ALA A 50 -5.90 -9.59 -16.15
N ASN A 51 -6.75 -8.85 -16.86
CA ASN A 51 -7.50 -7.73 -16.28
C ASN A 51 -8.58 -8.23 -15.32
N ASP A 52 -9.23 -9.34 -15.65
CA ASP A 52 -10.22 -9.98 -14.81
C ASP A 52 -9.56 -10.57 -13.56
N ILE A 53 -8.40 -11.20 -13.68
CA ILE A 53 -7.59 -11.61 -12.51
C ILE A 53 -7.26 -10.41 -11.62
N LEU A 54 -6.84 -9.28 -12.20
CA LEU A 54 -6.55 -8.05 -11.45
C LEU A 54 -7.79 -7.47 -10.77
N ARG A 55 -8.98 -7.62 -11.36
CA ARG A 55 -10.26 -7.22 -10.76
C ARG A 55 -10.73 -8.18 -9.67
N MET A 56 -10.26 -9.42 -9.68
CA MET A 56 -10.61 -10.41 -8.66
C MET A 56 -9.67 -10.38 -7.46
N ILE A 57 -8.40 -9.97 -7.62
CA ILE A 57 -7.49 -9.82 -6.49
C ILE A 57 -7.84 -8.58 -5.65
N ASN A 58 -8.78 -8.78 -4.74
CA ASN A 58 -9.39 -7.76 -3.91
C ASN A 58 -8.46 -7.25 -2.78
N ILE A 59 -7.32 -6.64 -3.07
CA ILE A 59 -6.46 -6.06 -2.01
C ILE A 59 -7.14 -4.81 -1.43
N VAL A 60 -7.71 -4.97 -0.23
CA VAL A 60 -8.46 -3.91 0.46
C VAL A 60 -7.49 -2.91 1.08
N GLY A 61 -7.88 -1.64 1.05
CA GLY A 61 -7.14 -0.55 1.66
C GLY A 61 -8.03 0.64 1.96
N VAL A 62 -7.41 1.79 2.22
CA VAL A 62 -8.15 3.04 2.41
C VAL A 62 -8.23 3.83 1.10
N GLY A 63 -9.43 4.23 0.71
CA GLY A 63 -9.67 5.04 -0.47
C GLY A 63 -9.03 6.43 -0.33
N CYS A 64 -8.47 6.94 -1.43
CA CYS A 64 -7.87 8.25 -1.48
C CYS A 64 -8.09 8.97 -2.81
N SER A 65 -7.85 10.28 -2.81
CA SER A 65 -7.65 11.04 -4.05
C SER A 65 -6.18 11.39 -4.25
N GLY A 66 -5.76 11.35 -5.50
CA GLY A 66 -4.44 11.73 -5.96
C GLY A 66 -4.47 12.08 -7.45
N PRO A 67 -3.40 12.66 -7.98
CA PRO A 67 -3.31 12.95 -9.39
C PRO A 67 -3.32 11.65 -10.20
N ILE A 68 -4.17 11.61 -11.23
CA ILE A 68 -4.20 10.52 -12.23
C ILE A 68 -3.26 10.91 -13.35
N GLY A 69 -2.28 10.06 -13.65
CA GLY A 69 -1.28 10.37 -14.65
C GLY A 69 -0.24 9.26 -14.82
N GLU A 70 0.76 9.54 -15.63
CA GLU A 70 1.89 8.65 -15.83
C GLU A 70 3.01 9.00 -14.86
N PHE A 71 3.21 8.15 -13.86
CA PHE A 71 4.28 8.28 -12.87
C PHE A 71 5.35 7.22 -13.17
N PRO A 72 6.37 7.52 -13.99
CA PRO A 72 7.44 6.57 -14.28
C PRO A 72 8.22 6.21 -13.01
N ASP A 73 8.32 7.16 -12.08
CA ASP A 73 8.86 6.96 -10.75
C ASP A 73 7.73 7.02 -9.70
N PRO A 74 7.40 5.91 -9.00
CA PRO A 74 6.37 5.90 -7.98
C PRO A 74 6.67 6.84 -6.80
N MET A 75 7.94 7.19 -6.58
CA MET A 75 8.35 8.12 -5.53
C MET A 75 7.84 9.55 -5.75
N THR A 76 7.37 9.88 -6.94
CA THR A 76 6.91 11.24 -7.30
C THR A 76 5.41 11.43 -7.05
N TRP A 77 4.65 10.35 -6.92
CA TRP A 77 3.21 10.42 -6.68
C TRP A 77 2.89 10.82 -5.24
N ARG A 78 1.87 11.65 -5.07
CA ARG A 78 1.44 12.17 -3.76
C ARG A 78 -0.06 12.06 -3.62
N VAL A 79 -0.50 11.74 -2.41
CA VAL A 79 -1.92 11.67 -2.05
C VAL A 79 -2.40 13.07 -1.70
N ASN A 80 -3.52 13.49 -2.30
CA ASN A 80 -4.15 14.78 -2.00
C ASN A 80 -5.02 14.70 -0.75
N GLU A 81 -5.78 13.61 -0.60
CA GLU A 81 -6.69 13.38 0.53
C GLU A 81 -6.89 11.89 0.77
N ILE A 82 -6.93 11.46 2.05
CA ILE A 82 -7.27 10.10 2.46
C ILE A 82 -8.65 10.10 3.09
N TYR A 83 -9.51 9.20 2.62
CA TYR A 83 -10.86 9.06 3.12
C TYR A 83 -10.88 8.02 4.24
N VAL A 84 -10.47 8.41 5.45
CA VAL A 84 -10.42 7.51 6.61
C VAL A 84 -11.79 6.83 6.85
N GLY A 85 -11.78 5.52 7.12
CA GLY A 85 -13.00 4.72 7.25
C GLY A 85 -13.68 4.32 5.93
N CYS A 86 -13.18 4.79 4.78
CA CYS A 86 -13.61 4.38 3.46
C CYS A 86 -12.72 3.21 2.99
N TYR A 87 -13.11 1.97 3.28
CA TYR A 87 -12.35 0.79 2.92
C TYR A 87 -12.83 0.19 1.60
N VAL A 88 -11.93 0.06 0.64
CA VAL A 88 -12.24 -0.42 -0.72
C VAL A 88 -10.98 -1.00 -1.35
N SER A 89 -11.11 -1.88 -2.34
CA SER A 89 -9.98 -2.32 -3.15
C SER A 89 -9.83 -1.49 -4.42
N LEU A 90 -8.61 -1.43 -4.97
CA LEU A 90 -8.42 -0.77 -6.28
C LEU A 90 -9.23 -1.48 -7.37
N SER A 91 -9.32 -2.81 -7.28
CA SER A 91 -10.10 -3.66 -8.16
C SER A 91 -11.58 -3.26 -8.23
N ASP A 92 -12.17 -2.91 -7.07
CA ASP A 92 -13.54 -2.41 -7.00
C ASP A 92 -13.69 -1.01 -7.56
N VAL A 93 -12.73 -0.12 -7.32
CA VAL A 93 -12.71 1.23 -7.91
C VAL A 93 -12.70 1.13 -9.45
N LEU A 94 -11.87 0.25 -10.01
CA LEU A 94 -11.79 0.01 -11.45
C LEU A 94 -13.07 -0.63 -12.00
N THR A 95 -13.62 -1.61 -11.28
CA THR A 95 -14.87 -2.28 -11.67
C THR A 95 -16.05 -1.31 -11.69
N ALA A 96 -16.18 -0.48 -10.65
CA ALA A 96 -17.20 0.56 -10.58
C ALA A 96 -17.07 1.60 -11.70
N PHE A 97 -15.84 1.99 -12.06
CA PHE A 97 -15.59 2.91 -13.17
C PHE A 97 -16.09 2.35 -14.51
N ILE A 98 -15.85 1.06 -14.76
CA ILE A 98 -16.29 0.38 -15.99
C ILE A 98 -17.82 0.24 -16.01
N GLN A 99 -18.41 -0.27 -14.93
CA GLN A 99 -19.85 -0.51 -14.83
C GLN A 99 -20.66 0.79 -14.95
N SER A 100 -20.12 1.90 -14.46
CA SER A 100 -20.77 3.22 -14.50
C SER A 100 -20.52 4.01 -15.78
N GLN A 101 -19.89 3.41 -16.79
CA GLN A 101 -19.52 4.06 -18.06
C GLN A 101 -18.61 5.28 -17.87
N GLY A 102 -17.64 5.17 -16.96
CA GLY A 102 -16.59 6.16 -16.74
C GLY A 102 -16.85 7.13 -15.59
N ARG A 103 -17.78 6.83 -14.66
CA ARG A 103 -17.94 7.62 -13.44
C ARG A 103 -17.07 7.04 -12.32
N SER A 104 -16.33 7.91 -11.62
CA SER A 104 -15.51 7.50 -10.49
C SER A 104 -16.38 6.92 -9.36
N LEU A 105 -15.86 5.91 -8.65
CA LEU A 105 -16.47 5.46 -7.40
C LEU A 105 -16.32 6.57 -6.36
N GLN A 106 -17.38 6.85 -5.61
CA GLN A 106 -17.37 7.91 -4.59
C GLN A 106 -17.25 7.33 -3.18
N ALA A 107 -16.50 8.03 -2.34
CA ALA A 107 -16.39 7.73 -0.93
C ALA A 107 -17.76 7.94 -0.24
N PRO A 108 -18.26 6.93 0.51
CA PRO A 108 -19.53 7.05 1.23
C PRO A 108 -19.55 8.28 2.15
N ALA A 109 -20.73 8.88 2.30
CA ALA A 109 -21.02 10.06 3.14
C ALA A 109 -20.36 11.39 2.73
N ILE A 110 -19.25 11.39 2.00
CA ILE A 110 -18.52 12.62 1.61
C ILE A 110 -18.62 12.95 0.11
N ASN A 111 -19.10 12.02 -0.73
CA ASN A 111 -19.32 12.20 -2.17
C ASN A 111 -18.08 12.71 -2.92
N LYS A 112 -16.90 12.31 -2.47
CA LYS A 112 -15.62 12.62 -3.13
C LYS A 112 -15.15 11.43 -3.95
N ASP A 113 -14.59 11.70 -5.11
CA ASP A 113 -14.11 10.66 -6.01
C ASP A 113 -12.90 9.93 -5.40
N ILE A 114 -12.95 8.60 -5.46
CA ILE A 114 -11.84 7.71 -5.13
C ILE A 114 -11.07 7.48 -6.42
N THR A 115 -9.82 7.95 -6.46
CA THR A 115 -8.96 7.78 -7.64
C THR A 115 -7.91 6.69 -7.43
N ASN A 116 -7.62 6.35 -6.18
CA ASN A 116 -6.70 5.27 -5.83
C ASN A 116 -6.98 4.71 -4.43
N VAL A 117 -6.30 3.63 -4.06
CA VAL A 117 -6.39 2.95 -2.77
C VAL A 117 -5.00 2.77 -2.19
N ILE A 118 -4.85 3.07 -0.90
CA ILE A 118 -3.63 2.75 -0.14
C ILE A 118 -3.85 1.39 0.55
N PRO A 119 -3.13 0.33 0.15
CA PRO A 119 -3.33 -1.02 0.72
C PRO A 119 -3.17 -1.05 2.23
N ILE A 120 -4.00 -1.84 2.90
CA ILE A 120 -3.87 -2.15 4.32
C ILE A 120 -3.88 -3.68 4.44
N ILE A 121 -2.82 -4.26 4.97
CA ILE A 121 -2.70 -5.71 5.13
C ILE A 121 -2.61 -6.03 6.62
N GLU A 122 -3.63 -6.74 7.11
CA GLU A 122 -3.89 -6.89 8.55
C GLU A 122 -3.11 -8.06 9.17
N ASP A 123 -2.84 -9.10 8.38
CA ASP A 123 -1.99 -10.22 8.76
C ASP A 123 -0.70 -10.21 7.93
N GLU A 124 0.45 -10.16 8.61
CA GLU A 124 1.76 -10.13 7.97
C GLU A 124 2.02 -11.34 7.06
N ARG A 125 1.38 -12.49 7.31
CA ARG A 125 1.50 -13.68 6.48
C ARG A 125 0.91 -13.45 5.09
N ILE A 126 -0.19 -12.68 4.98
CA ILE A 126 -0.79 -12.31 3.69
C ILE A 126 0.18 -11.46 2.88
N ALA A 127 0.79 -10.45 3.50
CA ALA A 127 1.76 -9.59 2.83
C ALA A 127 2.99 -10.39 2.37
N LYS A 128 3.58 -11.20 3.25
CA LYS A 128 4.73 -12.06 2.93
C LYS A 128 4.40 -13.08 1.83
N PHE A 129 3.19 -13.63 1.85
CA PHE A 129 2.70 -14.54 0.83
C PHE A 129 2.62 -13.87 -0.54
N LEU A 130 2.02 -12.68 -0.62
CA LEU A 130 1.95 -11.90 -1.86
C LEU A 130 3.33 -11.51 -2.37
N GLN A 131 4.23 -11.04 -1.50
CA GLN A 131 5.60 -10.70 -1.88
C GLN A 131 6.39 -11.91 -2.41
N LYS A 132 6.16 -13.10 -1.85
CA LYS A 132 6.88 -14.32 -2.22
C LYS A 132 6.33 -14.99 -3.48
N TYR A 133 5.00 -15.08 -3.61
CA TYR A 133 4.33 -15.90 -4.64
C TYR A 133 3.59 -15.10 -5.70
N ALA A 134 3.41 -13.79 -5.48
CA ALA A 134 2.68 -12.90 -6.38
C ALA A 134 3.24 -11.47 -6.47
N PRO A 135 4.58 -11.27 -6.52
CA PRO A 135 5.17 -9.93 -6.43
C PRO A 135 4.65 -8.99 -7.54
N SER A 136 4.62 -9.45 -8.79
CA SER A 136 4.11 -8.63 -9.90
C SER A 136 2.63 -8.26 -9.70
N LEU A 137 1.82 -9.17 -9.17
CA LEU A 137 0.41 -8.92 -8.92
C LEU A 137 0.21 -7.83 -7.86
N LEU A 138 1.00 -7.88 -6.80
CA LEU A 138 1.04 -6.84 -5.77
C LEU A 138 1.46 -5.48 -6.37
N GLU A 139 2.50 -5.44 -7.19
CA GLU A 139 2.97 -4.20 -7.82
C GLU A 139 1.94 -3.62 -8.82
N TYR A 140 1.23 -4.48 -9.56
CA TYR A 140 0.15 -4.07 -10.46
C TYR A 140 -1.05 -3.50 -9.71
N THR A 141 -1.52 -4.17 -8.66
CA THR A 141 -2.66 -3.72 -7.86
C THR A 141 -2.35 -2.45 -7.07
N CYS A 142 -1.08 -2.19 -6.76
CA CYS A 142 -0.67 -0.94 -6.10
C CYS A 142 -0.24 0.16 -7.09
N SER A 143 -0.38 -0.08 -8.39
CA SER A 143 0.07 0.83 -9.44
C SER A 143 -0.73 2.13 -9.44
N ILE A 144 0.00 3.22 -9.67
CA ILE A 144 -0.46 4.62 -9.65
C ILE A 144 -0.55 5.23 -11.05
N GLY A 145 -0.32 4.44 -12.12
CA GLY A 145 -0.38 4.90 -13.52
C GLY A 145 -0.72 3.78 -14.52
N MET A 146 -1.18 4.17 -15.73
CA MET A 146 -1.69 3.25 -16.75
C MET A 146 -0.58 2.50 -17.52
N ARG A 147 0.64 3.03 -17.69
CA ARG A 147 1.70 2.35 -18.49
C ARG A 147 2.34 1.12 -17.85
N ARG A 148 2.01 0.74 -16.63
CA ARG A 148 2.79 -0.30 -15.93
C ARG A 148 2.54 -1.72 -16.45
N LEU A 149 1.45 -1.96 -17.20
CA LEU A 149 1.30 -3.19 -18.00
C LEU A 149 2.48 -3.44 -18.95
N LEU A 150 3.28 -2.41 -19.28
CA LEU A 150 4.42 -2.50 -20.19
C LEU A 150 5.79 -2.64 -19.51
N ALA A 151 5.91 -2.32 -18.21
CA ALA A 151 7.19 -2.39 -17.49
C ALA A 151 6.98 -2.57 -15.98
N ASP A 152 7.65 -3.57 -15.41
CA ASP A 152 7.72 -3.82 -13.97
C ASP A 152 8.57 -2.71 -13.30
N VAL A 153 7.96 -1.96 -12.37
CA VAL A 153 8.64 -0.93 -11.60
C VAL A 153 8.66 -1.39 -10.14
N PRO A 154 9.81 -1.85 -9.64
CA PRO A 154 9.90 -2.42 -8.30
C PRO A 154 9.57 -1.40 -7.23
N MET A 155 9.07 -1.87 -6.09
CA MET A 155 8.73 -1.07 -4.90
C MET A 155 7.56 -0.10 -5.10
N THR A 156 6.75 -0.29 -6.13
CA THR A 156 5.53 0.50 -6.34
C THR A 156 4.61 0.39 -5.14
N ALA A 157 4.33 -0.82 -4.66
CA ALA A 157 3.53 -1.06 -3.47
C ALA A 157 4.08 -0.31 -2.25
N GLY A 158 5.39 -0.45 -2.01
CA GLY A 158 6.07 0.24 -0.91
C GLY A 158 5.93 1.76 -0.99
N TYR A 159 6.10 2.37 -2.16
CA TYR A 159 6.00 3.81 -2.34
C TYR A 159 4.56 4.33 -2.35
N THR A 160 3.59 3.57 -2.86
CA THR A 160 2.16 3.90 -2.74
C THR A 160 1.76 3.96 -1.27
N ILE A 161 2.12 2.93 -0.48
CA ILE A 161 1.87 2.93 0.97
C ILE A 161 2.63 4.08 1.66
N CYS A 162 3.88 4.33 1.26
CA CYS A 162 4.68 5.44 1.77
C CYS A 162 4.02 6.81 1.57
N ALA A 163 3.41 7.04 0.41
CA ALA A 163 2.67 8.26 0.11
C ALA A 163 1.44 8.39 1.02
N GLY A 164 0.78 7.27 1.33
CA GLY A 164 -0.29 7.21 2.32
C GLY A 164 0.17 7.55 3.74
N VAL A 165 1.28 6.96 4.20
CA VAL A 165 1.90 7.28 5.51
C VAL A 165 2.19 8.78 5.60
N TRP A 166 2.84 9.34 4.57
CA TRP A 166 3.20 10.75 4.54
C TRP A 166 1.97 11.65 4.67
N LYS A 167 0.91 11.36 3.90
CA LYS A 167 -0.31 12.14 3.95
C LYS A 167 -1.02 12.05 5.30
N LEU A 168 -1.04 10.87 5.94
CA LEU A 168 -1.60 10.73 7.28
C LEU A 168 -0.80 11.50 8.33
N ILE A 169 0.52 11.63 8.19
CA ILE A 169 1.33 12.49 9.07
C ILE A 169 0.90 13.96 8.94
N GLU A 170 0.69 14.44 7.71
CA GLU A 170 0.18 15.80 7.46
C GLU A 170 -1.20 15.98 8.10
N ASP A 171 -2.10 15.02 7.91
CA ASP A 171 -3.48 15.10 8.42
C ASP A 171 -3.52 15.02 9.95
N LEU A 172 -2.66 14.22 10.60
CA LEU A 172 -2.56 14.09 12.06
C LEU A 172 -2.03 15.36 12.75
N ASN A 173 -1.35 16.25 12.03
CA ASN A 173 -1.02 17.57 12.56
C ASN A 173 -2.30 18.40 12.81
N ILE A 174 -3.37 18.15 12.05
CA ILE A 174 -4.63 18.88 12.10
C ILE A 174 -5.71 18.10 12.87
N ASN A 175 -5.91 16.81 12.57
CA ASN A 175 -6.97 15.97 13.10
C ASN A 175 -6.42 14.68 13.73
N LYS A 176 -6.59 14.54 15.04
CA LYS A 176 -6.13 13.37 15.83
C LYS A 176 -7.27 12.48 16.30
N SER A 177 -8.37 12.43 15.56
CA SER A 177 -9.48 11.52 15.86
C SER A 177 -9.02 10.05 15.86
N GLU A 178 -9.74 9.20 16.60
CA GLU A 178 -9.43 7.78 16.76
C GLU A 178 -9.30 7.06 15.41
N ILE A 179 -10.18 7.36 14.45
CA ILE A 179 -10.14 6.72 13.13
C ILE A 179 -8.90 7.10 12.32
N HIS A 180 -8.40 8.35 12.45
CA HIS A 180 -7.15 8.77 11.80
C HIS A 180 -5.96 8.04 12.42
N LEU A 181 -5.91 7.96 13.76
CA LEU A 181 -4.85 7.25 14.47
C LEU A 181 -4.84 5.76 14.16
N LYS A 182 -6.02 5.11 14.13
CA LYS A 182 -6.15 3.70 13.76
C LYS A 182 -5.68 3.47 12.32
N THR A 183 -6.16 4.28 11.38
CA THR A 183 -5.75 4.17 9.96
C THR A 183 -4.24 4.38 9.80
N PHE A 184 -3.67 5.38 10.48
CA PHE A 184 -2.22 5.61 10.47
C PHE A 184 -1.44 4.41 11.00
N ASN A 185 -1.85 3.84 12.13
CA ASN A 185 -1.21 2.66 12.69
C ASN A 185 -1.24 1.47 11.74
N GLU A 186 -2.38 1.18 11.11
CA GLU A 186 -2.49 0.06 10.17
C GLU A 186 -1.71 0.28 8.87
N VAL A 187 -1.70 1.50 8.33
CA VAL A 187 -0.89 1.84 7.14
C VAL A 187 0.60 1.78 7.46
N VAL A 188 1.04 2.25 8.64
CA VAL A 188 2.44 2.14 9.08
C VAL A 188 2.86 0.68 9.25
N LYS A 189 2.04 -0.17 9.88
CA LYS A 189 2.32 -1.61 9.97
C LYS A 189 2.46 -2.24 8.59
N THR A 190 1.52 -1.95 7.70
CA THR A 190 1.55 -2.45 6.31
C THR A 190 2.84 -1.99 5.61
N TYR A 191 3.23 -0.73 5.79
CA TYR A 191 4.48 -0.19 5.25
C TYR A 191 5.72 -0.91 5.79
N GLU A 192 5.81 -1.14 7.11
CA GLU A 192 6.92 -1.87 7.73
C GLU A 192 7.06 -3.29 7.15
N ILE A 193 5.93 -3.98 6.91
CA ILE A 193 5.94 -5.34 6.32
C ILE A 193 6.35 -5.31 4.85
N VAL A 194 5.74 -4.42 4.04
CA VAL A 194 5.95 -4.38 2.59
C VAL A 194 7.36 -3.89 2.24
N VAL A 195 7.89 -2.91 2.98
CA VAL A 195 9.24 -2.39 2.76
C VAL A 195 10.31 -3.28 3.41
N GLY A 196 10.01 -3.87 4.56
CA GLY A 196 10.93 -4.72 5.30
C GLY A 196 12.30 -4.07 5.49
N ASN A 197 13.34 -4.73 4.97
CA ASN A 197 14.74 -4.27 5.09
C ASN A 197 15.25 -3.48 3.88
N TYR A 198 14.39 -3.07 2.95
CA TYR A 198 14.81 -2.42 1.70
C TYR A 198 15.70 -1.20 1.94
N PHE A 199 15.34 -0.31 2.87
CA PHE A 199 16.12 0.90 3.21
C PHE A 199 17.17 0.67 4.32
N GLN A 200 17.45 -0.57 4.70
CA GLN A 200 18.44 -0.85 5.76
C GLN A 200 19.84 -0.37 5.40
N HIS A 201 20.17 -0.32 4.10
CA HIS A 201 21.42 0.22 3.58
C HIS A 201 21.64 1.70 3.93
N ILE A 202 20.58 2.46 4.26
CA ILE A 202 20.67 3.88 4.64
C ILE A 202 21.08 4.04 6.12
N MET A 203 20.72 3.06 6.97
CA MET A 203 20.92 3.14 8.43
C MET A 203 22.36 3.43 8.87
N PRO A 204 23.42 2.84 8.26
CA PRO A 204 24.80 3.17 8.62
C PRO A 204 25.12 4.66 8.41
N TYR A 205 24.64 5.28 7.33
CA TYR A 205 24.89 6.69 7.04
C TYR A 205 24.17 7.64 8.00
N ILE A 206 23.01 7.24 8.52
CA ILE A 206 22.29 8.01 9.55
C ILE A 206 22.98 7.82 10.91
N LYS A 207 23.45 6.61 11.21
CA LYS A 207 24.10 6.32 12.50
C LYS A 207 25.52 6.86 12.59
N GLN A 208 26.23 6.94 11.48
CA GLN A 208 27.59 7.49 11.37
C GLN A 208 27.49 8.93 10.85
N GLN A 209 27.37 9.90 11.75
CA GLN A 209 27.49 11.32 11.39
C GLN A 209 28.78 11.54 10.57
N GLN A 210 28.66 11.84 9.28
CA GLN A 210 29.84 12.10 8.46
C GLN A 210 30.39 13.52 8.65
N ASN A 211 29.57 14.48 9.10
CA ASN A 211 30.01 15.84 9.41
C ASN A 211 28.98 16.63 10.23
N ASN A 212 29.35 17.12 11.41
CA ASN A 212 28.49 17.97 12.26
C ASN A 212 28.20 19.36 11.65
N GLN A 213 28.87 19.71 10.54
CA GLN A 213 28.68 20.98 9.83
C GLN A 213 27.76 20.87 8.61
N LEU A 214 27.34 19.67 8.20
CA LEU A 214 26.44 19.46 7.07
C LEU A 214 25.03 19.16 7.57
N SER A 215 24.07 20.04 7.27
CA SER A 215 22.67 19.94 7.68
C SER A 215 21.88 18.77 7.04
N TYR A 216 22.56 17.87 6.32
CA TYR A 216 21.92 16.83 5.53
C TYR A 216 21.80 15.52 6.32
N TYR A 217 20.91 15.50 7.33
CA TYR A 217 20.55 14.28 8.09
C TYR A 217 19.89 13.17 7.24
N ILE A 218 19.70 13.43 5.95
CA ILE A 218 19.10 12.51 4.99
C ILE A 218 20.12 11.75 4.15
N ALA A 219 21.44 11.96 4.33
CA ALA A 219 22.49 11.26 3.56
C ALA A 219 22.25 11.30 2.03
N ASN A 220 21.85 12.45 1.49
CA ASN A 220 21.43 12.66 0.09
C ASN A 220 20.17 11.88 -0.37
N ASN A 221 19.35 11.38 0.55
CA ASN A 221 18.09 10.71 0.24
C ASN A 221 16.89 11.67 0.31
N GLY A 222 15.88 11.45 -0.53
CA GLY A 222 14.60 12.15 -0.40
C GLY A 222 13.84 11.70 0.86
N THR A 223 12.94 12.55 1.36
CA THR A 223 12.13 12.28 2.55
C THR A 223 11.39 10.94 2.48
N THR A 224 10.92 10.56 1.29
CA THR A 224 10.24 9.27 1.05
C THR A 224 11.09 8.06 1.43
N ASN A 225 12.41 8.11 1.21
CA ASN A 225 13.33 7.02 1.54
C ASN A 225 13.71 7.02 3.04
N MET A 226 13.43 8.11 3.75
CA MET A 226 13.80 8.31 5.14
C MET A 226 12.69 7.91 6.11
N ILE A 227 11.44 7.75 5.64
CA ILE A 227 10.30 7.37 6.49
C ILE A 227 10.56 6.02 7.20
N SER A 228 10.95 4.97 6.46
CA SER A 228 11.28 3.67 7.07
C SER A 228 12.46 3.75 8.06
N PRO A 229 13.61 4.37 7.72
CA PRO A 229 14.69 4.61 8.67
C PRO A 229 14.27 5.37 9.94
N PHE A 230 13.42 6.40 9.82
CA PHE A 230 12.95 7.16 10.97
C PHE A 230 12.04 6.34 11.89
N ILE A 231 11.13 5.55 11.32
CA ILE A 231 10.30 4.60 12.08
C ILE A 231 11.21 3.64 12.86
N LYS A 232 12.26 3.11 12.21
CA LYS A 232 13.22 2.20 12.85
C LYS A 232 13.99 2.85 14.00
N LEU A 233 14.53 4.06 13.81
CA LEU A 233 15.21 4.79 14.88
C LEU A 233 14.29 5.06 16.08
N TYR A 234 13.04 5.42 15.81
CA TYR A 234 12.04 5.63 16.85
C TYR A 234 11.78 4.35 17.66
N ARG A 235 11.59 3.20 16.98
CA ARG A 235 11.41 1.88 17.62
C ARG A 235 12.62 1.44 18.44
N GLU A 236 13.83 1.79 17.99
CA GLU A 236 15.09 1.50 18.68
C GLU A 236 15.37 2.46 19.88
N ASN A 237 14.48 3.42 20.16
CA ASN A 237 14.68 4.51 21.13
C ASN A 237 15.94 5.36 20.86
N ASP A 238 16.47 5.38 19.63
CA ASP A 238 17.57 6.26 19.21
C ASP A 238 17.02 7.61 18.72
N THR A 239 16.22 8.28 19.57
CA THR A 239 15.51 9.52 19.22
C THR A 239 16.39 10.76 19.24
N THR A 240 17.56 10.70 19.89
CA THR A 240 18.53 11.81 19.94
C THR A 240 18.96 12.28 18.55
N LYS A 241 18.97 11.37 17.57
CA LYS A 241 19.28 11.68 16.16
C LYS A 241 18.10 12.29 15.41
N LEU A 242 16.87 12.02 15.83
CA LEU A 242 15.67 12.65 15.27
C LEU A 242 15.60 14.13 15.67
N GLU A 243 16.03 14.47 16.89
CA GLU A 243 16.08 15.86 17.37
C GLU A 243 17.08 16.74 16.60
N GLN A 244 18.07 16.13 15.96
CA GLN A 244 19.09 16.81 15.18
C GLN A 244 18.68 17.04 13.72
N ILE A 245 17.55 16.46 13.29
CA ILE A 245 16.98 16.72 11.97
C ILE A 245 16.46 18.17 11.94
N PRO A 246 16.84 18.98 10.93
CA PRO A 246 16.36 20.35 10.82
C PRO A 246 14.82 20.38 10.86
N LYS A 247 14.25 21.24 11.70
CA LYS A 247 12.82 21.56 11.63
C LYS A 247 12.58 22.26 10.28
N ILE A 248 11.84 21.60 9.40
CA ILE A 248 11.40 22.15 8.10
C ILE A 248 10.17 23.02 8.34
#